data_AF-A0A7Z0QV29-F1
#
_entry.id   AF-A0A7Z0QV29-F1
#
_cell.length_a   1.000
_cell.length_b   1.000
_cell.length_c   1.000
_cell.angle_alpha   90.00
_cell.angle_beta   90.00
_cell.angle_gamma   90.00
#
_symmetry.space_group_name_H-M   'P 1'
#
loop_
_entity.id
_entity.type
_entity.pdbx_description
1 polymer ?
#
loop_
_entity_poly.entity_id
_entity_poly.type
_entity_poly.pdbx_seq_one_letter_code
_entity_poly.pdbx_strand_id
1 'polypeptide(L)'
;MAGTLPPETVTLAHIAALLRDDALDAAIEAGLMAAWPDVALAALDAGDRARIVDARHRLREAWAARARYRQRNARLERRAGERAAARTPSPVAADAADAPRPTLPSTAAALLARARARAAGRES
;
A
#
# COMPACT_ATOMS: atom_id res chain seq x y z
N MET A 1 44.21 -25.85 -18.05
CA MET A 1 43.32 -25.04 -18.91
C MET A 1 42.68 -24.00 -18.00
N ALA A 2 43.14 -22.74 -18.05
CA ALA A 2 42.55 -21.68 -17.24
C ALA A 2 41.15 -21.37 -17.79
N GLY A 3 40.13 -21.95 -17.17
CA GLY A 3 38.74 -21.63 -17.48
C GLY A 3 38.46 -20.21 -17.01
N THR A 4 38.37 -19.27 -17.95
CA THR A 4 37.87 -17.93 -17.68
C THR A 4 36.44 -18.07 -17.16
N LEU A 5 36.19 -17.60 -15.92
CA LEU A 5 34.84 -17.55 -15.38
C LEU A 5 33.97 -16.70 -16.31
N PRO A 6 32.72 -17.09 -16.57
CA PRO A 6 31.83 -16.28 -17.40
C PRO A 6 31.68 -14.90 -16.78
N PRO A 7 31.58 -13.83 -17.59
CA PRO A 7 31.58 -12.45 -17.11
C PRO A 7 30.46 -12.20 -16.10
N GLU A 8 29.32 -12.88 -16.23
CA GLU A 8 28.20 -12.82 -15.29
C GLU A 8 28.56 -13.31 -13.88
N THR A 9 29.42 -14.33 -13.79
CA THR A 9 29.87 -14.87 -12.50
C THR A 9 30.81 -13.89 -11.80
N VAL A 10 31.68 -13.23 -12.57
CA VAL A 10 32.56 -12.17 -12.04
C VAL A 10 31.74 -11.01 -11.50
N THR A 11 30.71 -10.57 -12.23
CA THR A 11 29.82 -9.50 -11.76
C THR A 11 29.04 -9.91 -10.51
N LEU A 12 28.52 -11.14 -10.44
CA LEU A 12 27.84 -11.62 -9.24
C LEU A 12 28.77 -11.73 -8.03
N ALA A 13 30.03 -12.15 -8.22
CA ALA A 13 31.03 -12.17 -7.16
C ALA A 13 31.34 -10.76 -6.65
N HIS A 14 31.41 -9.78 -7.56
CA HIS A 14 31.55 -8.37 -7.18
C HIS A 14 30.35 -7.86 -6.39
N ILE A 15 29.12 -8.16 -6.83
CA ILE A 15 27.89 -7.83 -6.11
C ILE A 15 27.90 -8.48 -4.71
N ALA A 16 28.31 -9.73 -4.59
CA ALA A 16 28.40 -10.40 -3.29
C ALA A 16 29.40 -9.72 -2.35
N ALA A 17 30.55 -9.25 -2.86
CA ALA A 17 31.50 -8.47 -2.09
C ALA A 17 30.88 -7.15 -1.59
N LEU A 18 30.18 -6.42 -2.45
CA LEU A 18 29.46 -5.20 -2.05
C LEU A 18 28.42 -5.47 -0.95
N LEU A 19 27.70 -6.59 -1.04
CA LEU A 19 26.74 -6.99 0.00
C LEU A 19 27.41 -7.38 1.33
N ARG A 20 28.63 -7.94 1.29
CA ARG A 20 29.41 -8.21 2.51
C ARG A 20 29.86 -6.92 3.20
N ASP A 21 30.09 -5.87 2.43
CA ASP A 21 30.48 -4.56 2.92
C ASP A 21 29.27 -3.65 3.22
N ASP A 22 28.05 -4.22 3.23
CA ASP A 22 26.77 -3.52 3.44
C ASP A 22 26.51 -2.36 2.45
N ALA A 23 27.18 -2.37 1.30
CA ALA A 23 27.06 -1.39 0.24
C ALA A 23 25.89 -1.73 -0.70
N LEU A 24 24.67 -1.77 -0.15
CA LEU A 24 23.47 -2.20 -0.87
C LEU A 24 23.19 -1.36 -2.12
N ASP A 25 23.34 -0.04 -2.04
CA ASP A 25 23.09 0.85 -3.18
C ASP A 25 24.08 0.57 -4.32
N ALA A 26 25.37 0.41 -4.00
CA ALA A 26 26.38 0.03 -4.98
C ALA A 26 26.08 -1.34 -5.60
N ALA A 27 25.57 -2.30 -4.82
CA ALA A 27 25.16 -3.60 -5.33
C ALA A 27 23.98 -3.48 -6.32
N ILE A 28 23.01 -2.59 -6.03
CA ILE A 28 21.89 -2.29 -6.94
C ILE A 28 22.41 -1.68 -8.25
N GLU A 29 23.29 -0.68 -8.18
CA GLU A 29 23.92 -0.07 -9.37
C GLU A 29 24.73 -1.07 -10.18
N ALA A 30 25.41 -2.01 -9.51
CA ALA A 30 26.14 -3.11 -10.16
C ALA A 30 25.21 -4.18 -10.78
N GLY A 31 23.89 -4.06 -10.63
CA GLY A 31 22.91 -4.95 -11.27
C GLY A 31 22.37 -6.06 -10.37
N LEU A 32 22.34 -5.89 -9.03
CA LEU A 32 21.77 -6.86 -8.09
C LEU A 32 20.38 -7.36 -8.51
N MET A 33 19.56 -6.53 -9.13
CA MET A 33 18.19 -6.85 -9.55
C MET A 33 18.06 -7.33 -11.00
N ALA A 34 19.16 -7.43 -11.75
CA ALA A 34 19.15 -7.92 -13.13
C ALA A 34 18.74 -9.41 -13.21
N ALA A 35 18.35 -9.85 -14.40
CA ALA A 35 18.13 -11.27 -14.67
C ALA A 35 19.49 -11.93 -14.91
N TRP A 36 19.86 -12.86 -14.04
CA TRP A 36 21.12 -13.59 -14.11
C TRP A 36 20.86 -15.04 -14.52
N PRO A 37 21.72 -15.65 -15.35
CA PRO A 37 21.64 -17.09 -15.63
C PRO A 37 21.83 -17.91 -14.35
N ASP A 38 21.03 -18.96 -14.16
CA ASP A 38 21.13 -19.83 -12.99
C ASP A 38 22.52 -20.46 -12.84
N VAL A 39 23.19 -20.74 -13.97
CA VAL A 39 24.57 -21.28 -14.00
C VAL A 39 25.59 -20.32 -13.38
N ALA A 40 25.42 -19.01 -13.54
CA ALA A 40 26.32 -18.01 -12.97
C ALA A 40 26.13 -17.88 -11.45
N LEU A 41 24.88 -17.98 -10.99
CA LEU A 41 24.56 -17.99 -9.57
C LEU A 41 25.01 -19.29 -8.88
N ALA A 42 24.92 -20.43 -9.58
CA ALA A 42 25.36 -21.73 -9.10
C ALA A 42 26.89 -21.83 -8.96
N ALA A 43 27.64 -21.05 -9.76
CA ALA A 43 29.10 -21.01 -9.72
C ALA A 43 29.67 -20.29 -8.47
N LEU A 44 28.84 -19.54 -7.74
CA LEU A 44 29.23 -18.89 -6.47
C LEU A 44 29.29 -19.89 -5.31
N ASP A 45 30.02 -19.52 -4.26
CA ASP A 45 29.90 -20.22 -3.00
C ASP A 45 28.49 -20.10 -2.41
N ALA A 46 28.14 -21.03 -1.52
CA ALA A 46 26.80 -21.08 -0.95
C ALA A 46 26.43 -19.86 -0.12
N GLY A 47 27.40 -19.22 0.54
CA GLY A 47 27.17 -18.04 1.36
C GLY A 47 26.86 -16.81 0.52
N ASP A 48 27.66 -16.55 -0.51
CA ASP A 48 27.46 -15.41 -1.41
C ASP A 48 26.19 -15.57 -2.24
N ARG A 49 25.89 -16.79 -2.72
CA ARG A 49 24.61 -17.10 -3.36
C ARG A 49 23.43 -16.81 -2.42
N ALA A 50 23.49 -17.27 -1.17
CA ALA A 50 22.43 -17.03 -0.20
C ALA A 50 22.22 -15.53 0.08
N ARG A 51 23.31 -14.75 0.22
CA ARG A 51 23.24 -13.30 0.41
C ARG A 51 22.54 -12.60 -0.75
N ILE A 52 22.92 -12.92 -1.98
CA ILE A 52 22.30 -12.33 -3.18
C ILE A 52 20.80 -12.66 -3.24
N VAL A 53 20.43 -13.91 -3.00
CA VAL A 53 19.02 -14.35 -3.03
C VAL A 53 18.20 -13.64 -1.97
N ASP A 54 18.70 -13.57 -0.73
CA ASP A 54 18.02 -12.91 0.38
C ASP A 54 17.88 -11.39 0.14
N ALA A 55 18.95 -10.71 -0.30
CA ALA A 55 18.91 -9.29 -0.64
C ALA A 55 17.85 -8.99 -1.72
N ARG A 56 17.81 -9.80 -2.80
CA ARG A 56 16.80 -9.68 -3.86
C ARG A 56 15.39 -9.93 -3.33
N HIS A 57 15.21 -10.89 -2.42
CA HIS A 57 13.92 -11.18 -1.80
C HIS A 57 13.42 -9.99 -0.99
N ARG A 58 14.24 -9.47 -0.06
CA ARG A 58 13.91 -8.32 0.78
C ARG A 58 13.56 -7.08 -0.03
N LEU A 59 14.29 -6.80 -1.11
CA LEU A 59 13.99 -5.68 -2.02
C LEU A 59 12.63 -5.83 -2.69
N ARG A 60 12.30 -7.02 -3.18
CA ARG A 60 10.98 -7.29 -3.80
C ARG A 60 9.85 -7.12 -2.80
N GLU A 61 10.02 -7.60 -1.57
CA GLU A 61 9.03 -7.41 -0.50
C GLU A 61 8.84 -5.93 -0.17
N ALA A 62 9.92 -5.17 -0.04
CA ALA A 62 9.87 -3.74 0.21
C ALA A 62 9.14 -2.99 -0.92
N TRP A 63 9.42 -3.32 -2.18
CA TRP A 63 8.72 -2.73 -3.32
C TRP A 63 7.24 -3.10 -3.34
N ALA A 64 6.90 -4.36 -3.06
CA ALA A 64 5.51 -4.80 -2.97
C ALA A 64 4.76 -4.09 -1.83
N ALA A 65 5.40 -3.89 -0.68
CA ALA A 65 4.85 -3.10 0.44
C ALA A 65 4.61 -1.65 0.03
N ARG A 66 5.59 -1.00 -0.63
CA ARG A 66 5.45 0.36 -1.15
C ARG A 66 4.33 0.47 -2.18
N ALA A 67 4.17 -0.51 -3.06
CA ALA A 67 3.09 -0.56 -4.03
C ALA A 67 1.71 -0.63 -3.35
N ARG A 68 1.54 -1.51 -2.36
CA ARG A 68 0.29 -1.62 -1.57
C ARG A 68 -0.07 -0.33 -0.85
N TYR A 69 0.93 0.34 -0.26
CA TYR A 69 0.75 1.64 0.38
C TYR A 69 0.24 2.70 -0.60
N ARG A 70 0.90 2.86 -1.75
CA ARG A 70 0.48 3.80 -2.80
C ARG A 70 -0.94 3.52 -3.29
N GLN A 71 -1.27 2.24 -3.50
CA GLN A 71 -2.60 1.84 -3.93
C GLN A 71 -3.68 2.17 -2.88
N ARG A 72 -3.37 1.97 -1.59
CA ARG A 72 -4.27 2.36 -0.49
C ARG A 72 -4.50 3.87 -0.45
N ASN A 73 -3.45 4.66 -0.56
CA ASN A 73 -3.56 6.12 -0.54
C ASN A 73 -4.38 6.64 -1.72
N ALA A 74 -4.14 6.15 -2.93
CA ALA A 74 -4.95 6.51 -4.10
C ALA A 74 -6.45 6.22 -3.88
N ARG A 75 -6.80 5.10 -3.22
CA ARG A 75 -8.20 4.81 -2.88
C ARG A 75 -8.79 5.81 -1.86
N LEU A 76 -8.00 6.21 -0.87
CA LEU A 76 -8.44 7.16 0.15
C LEU A 76 -8.61 8.55 -0.44
N GLU A 77 -7.68 9.00 -1.29
CA GLU A 77 -7.76 10.27 -2.00
C GLU A 77 -9.02 10.35 -2.88
N ARG A 78 -9.33 9.29 -3.64
CA ARG A 78 -10.59 9.23 -4.40
C ARG A 78 -11.82 9.39 -3.53
N ARG A 79 -11.91 8.62 -2.43
CA ARG A 79 -13.03 8.72 -1.49
C ARG A 79 -13.13 10.08 -0.81
N ALA A 80 -11.99 10.72 -0.53
CA ALA A 80 -11.95 12.06 0.02
C ALA A 80 -12.47 13.09 -0.99
N GLY A 81 -12.07 12.99 -2.26
CA GLY A 81 -12.56 13.80 -3.36
C GLY A 81 -14.08 13.64 -3.59
N GLU A 82 -14.59 12.40 -3.64
CA GLU A 82 -16.02 12.11 -3.73
C GLU A 82 -16.81 12.75 -2.57
N ARG A 83 -16.32 12.61 -1.34
CA ARG A 83 -16.95 13.24 -0.17
C ARG A 83 -16.86 14.75 -0.17
N ALA A 84 -15.81 15.34 -0.73
CA ALA A 84 -15.69 16.78 -0.88
C ALA A 84 -16.70 17.29 -1.92
N ALA A 85 -16.80 16.63 -3.07
CA ALA A 85 -17.78 16.95 -4.12
C ALA A 85 -19.23 16.82 -3.62
N ALA A 86 -19.55 15.78 -2.84
CA ALA A 86 -20.87 15.62 -2.23
C ALA A 86 -21.18 16.67 -1.15
N ARG A 87 -20.15 17.29 -0.54
CA ARG A 87 -20.32 18.35 0.46
C ARG A 87 -20.43 19.74 -0.17
N THR A 88 -20.08 19.91 -1.44
CA THR A 88 -20.39 21.14 -2.17
C THR A 88 -21.91 21.20 -2.33
N PRO A 89 -22.60 22.19 -1.74
CA PRO A 89 -24.04 22.29 -1.86
C PRO A 89 -24.38 22.48 -3.35
N SER A 90 -25.14 21.53 -3.90
CA SER A 90 -25.76 21.72 -5.21
C SER A 90 -26.68 22.95 -5.14
N PRO A 91 -26.75 23.82 -6.16
CA PRO A 91 -27.68 24.95 -6.20
C PRO A 91 -29.13 24.52 -5.93
N VAL A 92 -29.48 23.29 -6.32
CA VAL A 92 -30.80 22.67 -6.09
C VAL A 92 -31.08 22.41 -4.61
N ALA A 93 -30.05 22.17 -3.80
CA ALA A 93 -30.18 22.02 -2.35
C ALA A 93 -30.28 23.37 -1.62
N ALA A 94 -29.78 24.45 -2.23
CA ALA A 94 -29.95 25.80 -1.71
C ALA A 94 -31.40 26.30 -1.89
N ASP A 95 -32.04 26.01 -3.02
CA ASP A 95 -33.48 26.27 -3.22
C ASP A 95 -34.37 25.40 -2.31
N ALA A 96 -33.95 24.16 -2.02
CA ALA A 96 -34.68 23.28 -1.09
C ALA A 96 -34.59 23.74 0.38
N ALA A 97 -33.65 24.61 0.75
CA ALA A 97 -33.59 25.21 2.07
C ALA A 97 -34.73 26.22 2.32
N ASP A 98 -35.32 26.75 1.24
CA ASP A 98 -36.47 27.66 1.26
C ASP A 98 -37.80 26.91 1.05
N ALA A 99 -37.74 25.59 0.79
CA ALA A 99 -38.93 24.76 0.70
C ALA A 99 -39.51 24.45 2.11
N PRO A 100 -40.85 24.47 2.27
CA PRO A 100 -41.48 24.14 3.55
C PRO A 100 -41.07 22.74 3.99
N ARG A 101 -40.47 22.63 5.18
CA ARG A 101 -40.02 21.34 5.71
C ARG A 101 -41.19 20.37 5.73
N PRO A 102 -41.04 19.15 5.18
CA PRO A 102 -42.09 18.15 5.25
C PRO A 102 -42.42 17.90 6.72
N THR A 103 -43.67 18.22 7.08
CA THR A 103 -44.16 17.99 8.42
C THR A 103 -44.20 16.49 8.66
N LEU A 104 -43.56 16.04 9.75
CA LEU A 104 -43.62 14.64 10.15
C LEU A 104 -45.09 14.23 10.31
N PRO A 105 -45.52 13.09 9.74
CA PRO A 105 -46.86 12.59 9.97
C PRO A 105 -47.06 12.39 11.47
N SER A 106 -48.21 12.84 11.99
CA SER A 106 -48.52 12.89 13.42
C SER A 106 -48.29 11.56 14.14
N THR A 107 -48.50 10.44 13.45
CA THR A 107 -48.25 9.08 13.92
C THR A 107 -46.78 8.84 14.29
N ALA A 108 -45.83 9.36 13.49
CA ALA A 108 -44.40 9.23 13.75
C ALA A 108 -43.95 10.06 14.96
N ALA A 109 -44.52 11.25 15.13
CA ALA A 109 -44.27 12.10 16.30
C ALA A 109 -44.77 11.44 17.60
N ALA A 110 -45.95 10.79 17.55
CA ALA A 110 -46.51 10.07 18.69
C ALA A 110 -45.66 8.85 19.09
N LEU A 111 -45.11 8.11 18.13
CA LEU A 111 -44.22 6.99 18.39
C LEU A 111 -42.91 7.43 19.05
N LEU A 112 -42.31 8.54 18.59
CA LEU A 112 -41.11 9.13 19.19
C LEU A 112 -41.38 9.63 20.61
N ALA A 113 -42.53 10.26 20.87
CA ALA A 113 -42.91 10.70 22.22
C ALA A 113 -43.06 9.52 23.19
N ARG A 114 -43.69 8.41 22.74
CA ARG A 114 -43.82 7.18 23.53
C ARG A 114 -42.47 6.50 23.77
N ALA A 115 -41.59 6.49 22.77
CA ALA A 115 -40.24 5.95 22.90
C ALA A 115 -39.40 6.77 23.90
N ARG A 116 -39.50 8.11 23.85
CA ARG A 116 -38.84 9.00 24.82
C ARG A 116 -39.33 8.78 26.25
N ALA A 117 -40.64 8.63 26.46
CA ALA A 117 -41.20 8.32 27.77
C ALA A 117 -40.75 6.95 28.30
N ARG A 118 -40.66 5.93 27.42
CA ARG A 118 -40.12 4.60 27.76
C ARG A 118 -38.63 4.62 28.12
N ALA A 119 -37.85 5.55 27.58
CA ALA A 119 -36.42 5.69 27.88
C ALA A 119 -36.22 6.39 29.23
N ALA A 120 -36.95 7.48 29.47
CA ALA A 120 -36.89 8.22 30.73
C ALA A 120 -37.38 7.42 31.96
N GLY A 121 -38.28 6.45 31.76
CA GLY A 121 -38.75 5.57 32.83
C GLY A 121 -37.92 4.30 33.09
N ARG A 122 -36.78 4.11 32.38
CA ARG A 122 -35.85 2.97 32.59
C ARG A 122 -34.56 3.37 33.32
N GLU A 123 -34.39 4.65 33.66
CA GLU A 123 -33.26 5.17 34.45
C GLU A 123 -33.58 5.26 35.95
N SER A 124 -34.45 4.37 36.46
CA SER A 124 -34.77 4.25 37.89
C SER A 124 -34.47 2.84 38.39
#